data_AF-A0A0V0UXH6-F1
#
_entry.id   AF-A0A0V0UXH6-F1
#
_cell.length_a   1.000
_cell.length_b   1.000
_cell.length_c   1.000
_cell.angle_alpha   90.00
_cell.angle_beta   90.00
_cell.angle_gamma   90.00
#
_symmetry.space_group_name_H-M   'P 1'
#
loop_
_entity.id
_entity.type
_entity.pdbx_description
1 polymer ?
#
loop_
_entity_poly.entity_id
_entity_poly.type
_entity_poly.pdbx_seq_one_letter_code
_entity_poly.pdbx_strand_id
1 'polypeptide(L)' 'LPPAILNQYMELSNLVNGVDVRITPFLMHAKFTTKAAHAVANIQAFRKHSKSFADINARVLRNKFAANIRVWAPSDTR' A
#
# COMPACT_ATOMS: atom_id res chain seq x y z
N LEU A 1 3.61 6.55 20.83
CA LEU A 1 2.21 6.85 20.47
C LEU A 1 1.36 6.73 21.73
N PRO A 2 0.42 7.64 22.01
CA PRO A 2 -0.48 7.51 23.16
C PRO A 2 -1.25 6.18 23.11
N PRO A 3 -1.33 5.40 24.20
CA PRO A 3 -2.04 4.12 24.25
C PRO A 3 -3.51 4.22 23.78
N ALA A 4 -4.16 5.36 24.04
CA ALA A 4 -5.54 5.61 23.63
C ALA A 4 -5.76 5.60 22.11
N ILE A 5 -4.76 6.00 21.32
CA ILE A 5 -4.86 5.98 19.84
C ILE A 5 -4.67 4.56 19.30
N LEU A 6 -3.80 3.77 19.94
CA LEU A 6 -3.56 2.38 19.56
C LEU A 6 -4.81 1.52 19.83
N ASN A 7 -5.50 1.76 20.93
CA ASN A 7 -6.74 1.03 21.26
C ASN A 7 -7.96 1.44 20.41
N GLN A 8 -7.93 2.59 19.73
CA GLN A 8 -9.00 2.98 18.80
C GLN A 8 -8.97 2.21 17.47
N TYR A 9 -7.81 1.69 17.08
CA TYR A 9 -7.63 0.99 15.81
C TYR A 9 -6.88 -0.32 16.04
N MET A 10 -7.65 -1.41 16.22
CA MET A 10 -7.11 -2.76 16.43
C MET A 10 -6.02 -3.12 15.41
N GLU A 11 -6.21 -2.73 14.15
CA GLU A 11 -5.25 -2.93 13.06
C GLU A 11 -3.89 -2.26 13.30
N LEU A 12 -3.88 -1.06 13.87
CA LEU A 12 -2.65 -0.33 14.19
C LEU A 12 -1.97 -0.92 15.42
N SER A 13 -2.77 -1.33 16.42
CA SER A 13 -2.25 -2.06 17.58
C SER A 13 -1.58 -3.38 17.15
N ASN A 14 -2.23 -4.14 16.27
CA ASN A 14 -1.70 -5.40 15.77
C ASN A 14 -0.42 -5.20 14.92
N LEU A 15 -0.37 -4.13 14.12
CA LEU A 15 0.83 -3.76 13.36
C LEU A 15 2.02 -3.41 14.26
N VAL A 16 1.80 -2.64 15.33
CA VAL A 16 2.86 -2.23 16.26
C VAL A 16 3.37 -3.41 17.07
N ASN A 17 2.46 -4.26 17.55
CA ASN A 17 2.79 -5.36 18.44
C ASN A 17 3.19 -6.64 17.68
N GLY A 18 3.11 -6.63 16.34
CA GLY A 18 3.44 -7.80 15.51
C GLY A 18 2.54 -9.01 15.75
N VAL A 19 1.34 -8.79 16.33
CA VAL A 19 0.44 -9.85 16.80
C VAL A 19 -0.26 -10.56 15.64
N ASP A 20 -0.56 -9.83 14.57
CA ASP A 20 -1.12 -10.41 13.35
C ASP A 20 -0.04 -10.59 12.28
N VAL A 21 0.34 -11.84 12.05
CA VAL A 21 0.87 -12.26 10.75
C VAL A 21 -0.33 -12.38 9.80
N ARG A 22 -0.87 -11.23 9.37
CA ARG A 22 -1.82 -11.22 8.25
C ARG A 22 -1.19 -12.01 7.11
N ILE A 23 -1.89 -13.02 6.57
CA ILE A 23 -1.51 -13.64 5.31
C ILE A 23 -1.61 -12.54 4.26
N THR A 24 -0.49 -11.86 4.03
CA THR A 24 -0.43 -10.72 3.13
C THR A 24 -0.41 -11.29 1.72
N PRO A 25 -1.41 -10.93 0.87
CA PRO A 25 -1.37 -11.35 -0.52
C PRO A 25 -0.11 -10.77 -1.17
N PHE A 26 0.42 -11.46 -2.19
CA PHE A 26 1.64 -11.03 -2.86
C PHE A 26 1.54 -9.61 -3.44
N LEU A 27 0.34 -9.21 -3.84
CA LEU A 27 0.01 -7.86 -4.28
C LEU A 27 -1.27 -7.39 -3.57
N MET A 28 -1.26 -6.16 -3.08
CA MET A 28 -2.42 -5.55 -2.42
C MET A 28 -2.69 -4.15 -2.96
N HIS A 29 -3.95 -3.79 -3.01
CA HIS A 29 -4.43 -2.46 -3.41
C HIS A 29 -5.47 -1.98 -2.40
N ALA A 30 -5.29 -0.76 -1.88
CA ALA A 30 -6.23 -0.10 -0.98
C ALA A 30 -6.54 1.31 -1.49
N LYS A 31 -7.78 1.76 -1.28
CA LYS A 31 -8.24 3.11 -1.65
C LYS A 31 -8.58 3.89 -0.39
N PHE A 32 -8.18 5.15 -0.37
CA PHE A 32 -8.41 6.07 0.73
C PHE A 32 -8.87 7.41 0.18
N THR A 33 -9.52 8.18 1.04
CA THR A 33 -9.97 9.53 0.74
C THR A 33 -9.55 10.43 1.89
N THR A 34 -9.00 11.61 1.59
CA THR A 34 -8.62 12.57 2.63
C THR A 34 -9.86 13.10 3.36
N LYS A 35 -9.71 13.43 4.65
CA LYS A 35 -10.80 13.93 5.49
C LYS A 35 -11.14 15.42 5.25
N ALA A 36 -10.37 16.12 4.42
CA ALA A 36 -10.51 17.55 4.23
C ALA A 36 -11.77 17.88 3.40
N ALA A 37 -12.75 18.56 4.02
CA ALA A 37 -14.04 18.85 3.39
C ALA A 37 -13.93 19.68 2.10
N HIS A 38 -12.94 20.57 2.00
CA HIS A 38 -12.75 21.46 0.85
C HIS A 38 -11.66 21.02 -0.13
N ALA A 39 -10.96 19.91 0.15
CA ALA A 39 -9.84 19.41 -0.66
C ALA A 39 -9.77 17.88 -0.59
N VAL A 40 -10.88 17.24 -0.97
CA VAL A 40 -10.98 15.79 -1.00
C VAL A 40 -10.07 15.23 -2.09
N ALA A 41 -9.08 14.44 -1.70
CA ALA A 41 -8.15 13.76 -2.58
C ALA A 41 -8.33 12.25 -2.47
N ASN A 42 -8.43 11.59 -3.63
CA ASN A 42 -8.49 10.13 -3.71
C ASN A 42 -7.08 9.56 -3.78
N ILE A 43 -6.75 8.67 -2.86
CA ILE A 43 -5.44 8.05 -2.72
C ILE A 43 -5.58 6.57 -3.00
N GLN A 44 -4.69 6.02 -3.82
CA GLN A 44 -4.58 4.58 -4.06
C GLN A 44 -3.21 4.11 -3.57
N ALA A 45 -3.18 3.18 -2.63
CA ALA A 45 -1.96 2.57 -2.13
C ALA A 45 -1.81 1.17 -2.73
N PHE A 46 -0.66 0.93 -3.35
CA PHE A 46 -0.29 -0.37 -3.88
C PHE A 46 0.89 -0.92 -3.08
N ARG A 47 0.82 -2.19 -2.68
CA ARG A 47 1.87 -2.89 -1.94
C ARG A 47 2.22 -4.19 -2.66
N LYS A 48 3.50 -4.55 -2.63
CA LYS A 48 3.96 -5.90 -2.93
C LYS A 48 4.55 -6.57 -1.69
N HIS A 49 4.43 -7.88 -1.65
CA HIS A 49 5.28 -8.72 -0.81
C HIS A 49 6.61 -8.97 -1.54
N SER A 50 7.72 -9.11 -0.82
CA SER A 50 9.07 -9.36 -1.40
C SER A 50 9.07 -10.57 -2.35
N LYS A 51 8.42 -11.65 -1.93
CA LYS A 51 8.20 -12.88 -2.72
C LYS A 51 7.36 -12.73 -4.00
N SER A 52 6.75 -11.56 -4.27
CA SER A 52 5.96 -11.37 -5.50
C SER A 52 6.81 -11.27 -6.76
N PHE A 53 8.08 -10.84 -6.65
CA PHE A 53 8.99 -10.53 -7.77
C PHE A 53 8.37 -9.66 -8.89
N ALA A 54 7.27 -8.97 -8.62
CA ALA A 54 6.60 -8.12 -9.58
C ALA A 54 7.16 -6.70 -9.46
N ASP A 55 7.67 -6.16 -10.57
CA ASP A 55 8.06 -4.76 -10.64
C ASP A 55 6.82 -3.87 -10.42
N ILE A 56 6.80 -3.14 -9.30
CA ILE A 56 5.66 -2.28 -8.94
C ILE A 56 5.42 -1.25 -10.04
N ASN A 57 6.47 -0.64 -10.56
CA ASN A 57 6.36 0.52 -11.44
C ASN A 57 5.98 0.08 -12.86
N ALA A 58 6.74 -0.85 -13.42
CA ALA A 58 6.60 -1.28 -14.82
C ALA A 58 5.42 -2.22 -15.05
N ARG A 59 5.07 -3.06 -14.07
CA ARG A 59 4.00 -4.07 -14.21
C ARG A 59 2.74 -3.70 -13.47
N VAL A 60 2.82 -3.38 -12.18
CA VAL A 60 1.61 -3.18 -11.36
C VAL A 60 0.96 -1.82 -11.67
N LEU A 61 1.69 -0.73 -11.48
CA LEU A 61 1.14 0.62 -11.63
C LEU A 61 0.80 0.94 -13.08
N ARG A 62 1.68 0.59 -14.03
CA ARG A 62 1.42 0.82 -15.46
C ARG A 62 0.12 0.18 -15.94
N ASN A 63 -0.12 -1.08 -15.53
CA ASN A 63 -1.35 -1.79 -15.90
C ASN A 63 -2.58 -1.25 -15.16
N LYS A 64 -2.45 -0.82 -13.90
CA LYS A 64 -3.57 -0.32 -13.11
C LYS A 64 -4.04 1.07 -13.52
N PHE A 65 -3.11 1.95 -13.86
CA PHE A 65 -3.42 3.31 -14.27
C PHE A 65 -3.67 3.46 -15.77
N ALA A 66 -3.44 2.40 -16.56
CA ALA A 66 -3.51 2.45 -18.03
C ALA A 66 -2.75 3.65 -18.61
N ALA A 67 -1.65 4.04 -17.94
CA ALA A 67 -0.92 5.27 -18.19
C ALA A 67 0.52 4.96 -18.61
N ASN A 68 1.13 5.85 -19.39
CA ASN A 68 2.53 5.72 -19.75
C ASN A 68 3.42 6.24 -18.61
N ILE A 69 3.77 5.34 -17.69
CA ILE A 69 4.64 5.65 -16.55
C ILE A 69 6.10 5.55 -16.99
N ARG A 70 6.86 6.64 -16.84
CA ARG A 70 8.32 6.64 -17.06
C ARG A 70 9.01 5.91 -15.90
N VAL A 71 9.67 4.80 -16.19
CA VAL A 71 10.46 4.03 -15.22
C VAL A 71 11.93 4.34 -15.44
N TRP A 72 12.61 4.81 -14.39
CA TRP A 72 14.02 5.24 -14.46
C TRP A 72 15.01 4.11 -14.20
N ALA A 73 14.65 3.16 -13.35
CA ALA A 73 15.42 1.95 -13.09
C ALA A 73 14.44 0.83 -12.74
N PRO A 74 14.44 -0.29 -13.47
CA PRO A 74 13.68 -1.47 -13.07
C PRO A 74 14.32 -2.09 -11.82
N SER A 75 13.51 -2.45 -10.84
CA SER A 75 13.98 -3.01 -9.56
C SER A 75 13.86 -4.52 -9.48
N ASP A 76 12.92 -5.09 -10.22
CA ASP A 76 12.67 -6.54 -10.27
C ASP A 76 12.84 -7.02 -11.72
N THR A 77 14.08 -6.98 -12.19
CA THR A 77 14.51 -7.67 -13.42
C THR A 77 14.75 -9.13 -13.03
N ARG A 78 13.78 -9.99 -13.32
CA ARG A 78 13.91 -11.43 -13.06
C ARG A 78 15.17 -12.00 -13.66
#